data_AF-A0A961S4Q9-F1
#
_entry.id   AF-A0A961S4Q9-F1
#
_cell.length_a   1.000
_cell.length_b   1.000
_cell.length_c   1.000
_cell.angle_alpha   90.00
_cell.angle_beta   90.00
_cell.angle_gamma   90.00
#
_symmetry.space_group_name_H-M   'P 1'
#
loop_
_entity.id
_entity.type
_entity.pdbx_description
1 polymer ?
#
loop_
_entity_poly.entity_id
_entity_poly.type
_entity_poly.pdbx_seq_one_letter_code
_entity_poly.pdbx_strand_id
1 'polypeptide(L)'
;MSVRRLYHEQPSEAFAFNAENLAWAKKTIAMYPDGKQASAVIPLLWRAQEQNDNWVSKPVIEYIAGMLDMSDIRVLEVATFYTMFQLEPVGKTAHIQVCGTTPCMLRGAEDLKKVCQRKIHHDPHHLSADGNFSWEEVECLGACVNAPMVQIFKDTYEDLTPASLEQLIDDLAAGKPVKAGPQIDRHLAAPEGGPTTLLDQDLYSGTRTFTRVEPPPPAESAPAAAPAPAAAPAPKPEVKPMAEVKPVEITNEKAPQPIKFAEQKPQPAHAATGDEPTDADKPELLAKAREGGPDDLKLIWGVGPKLEQLLHSMGIFHYDQIAKWTARELAWVDSKLEGFKGRAKRDDWIEQSKKLASGWRPDSNVGENPHKT
;
A
#
# COMPACT_ATOMS: atom_id res chain seq x y z
N MET A 1 -2.01 11.11 4.45
CA MET A 1 -1.56 9.75 4.11
C MET A 1 -2.55 8.78 4.71
N SER A 2 -3.42 8.19 3.90
CA SER A 2 -4.24 7.06 4.31
C SER A 2 -3.34 5.89 4.71
N VAL A 3 -3.74 5.12 5.72
CA VAL A 3 -2.99 3.95 6.17
C VAL A 3 -3.16 2.86 5.10
N ARG A 4 -2.11 2.59 4.31
CA ARG A 4 -2.10 1.48 3.34
C ARG A 4 -1.95 0.16 4.09
N ARG A 5 -2.79 -0.82 3.74
CA ARG A 5 -2.82 -2.15 4.36
C ARG A 5 -2.80 -3.21 3.28
N LEU A 6 -2.34 -4.40 3.64
CA LEU A 6 -2.48 -5.56 2.78
C LEU A 6 -3.94 -5.88 2.56
N TYR A 7 -4.26 -6.37 1.36
CA TYR A 7 -5.57 -6.91 1.05
C TYR A 7 -5.98 -7.96 2.07
N HIS A 8 -7.24 -7.96 2.46
CA HIS A 8 -7.74 -8.82 3.55
C HIS A 8 -7.76 -10.30 3.13
N GLU A 9 -8.00 -10.56 1.85
CA GLU A 9 -7.83 -11.88 1.26
C GLU A 9 -6.41 -12.04 0.75
N GLN A 10 -5.69 -13.03 1.26
CA GLN A 10 -4.32 -13.33 0.84
C GLN A 10 -4.29 -14.68 0.14
N PRO A 11 -3.46 -14.86 -0.91
CA PRO A 11 -3.30 -16.15 -1.54
C PRO A 11 -2.77 -17.16 -0.51
N SER A 12 -3.33 -18.36 -0.51
CA SER A 12 -2.90 -19.47 0.36
C SER A 12 -1.62 -20.14 -0.13
N GLU A 13 -1.28 -19.95 -1.40
CA GLU A 13 -0.10 -20.51 -2.04
C GLU A 13 1.16 -19.70 -1.70
N ALA A 14 2.28 -20.39 -1.52
CA ALA A 14 3.57 -19.75 -1.34
C ALA A 14 4.04 -19.12 -2.65
N PHE A 15 4.60 -17.92 -2.57
CA PHE A 15 5.23 -17.28 -3.71
C PHE A 15 6.67 -17.80 -3.91
N ALA A 16 7.07 -18.00 -5.16
CA ALA A 16 8.45 -18.19 -5.54
C ALA A 16 8.72 -17.54 -6.89
N PHE A 17 9.91 -16.96 -7.07
CA PHE A 17 10.32 -16.53 -8.40
C PHE A 17 10.41 -17.72 -9.36
N ASN A 18 9.99 -17.49 -10.61
CA ASN A 18 10.31 -18.40 -11.70
C ASN A 18 11.85 -18.42 -11.93
N ALA A 19 12.33 -19.38 -12.72
CA ALA A 19 13.77 -19.58 -12.89
C ALA A 19 14.51 -18.32 -13.43
N GLU A 20 13.88 -17.59 -14.36
CA GLU A 20 14.42 -16.37 -14.94
C GLU A 20 14.53 -15.25 -13.90
N ASN A 21 13.44 -14.99 -13.18
CA ASN A 21 13.38 -13.94 -12.16
C ASN A 21 14.25 -14.27 -10.95
N LEU A 22 14.43 -15.55 -10.61
CA LEU A 22 15.35 -15.96 -9.56
C LEU A 22 16.81 -15.70 -9.96
N ALA A 23 17.18 -16.00 -11.21
CA ALA A 23 18.51 -15.70 -11.73
C ALA A 23 18.76 -14.19 -11.78
N TRP A 24 17.77 -13.42 -12.24
CA TRP A 24 17.80 -11.96 -12.22
C TRP A 24 17.96 -11.42 -10.79
N ALA A 25 17.17 -11.92 -9.82
CA ALA A 25 17.20 -11.46 -8.43
C ALA A 25 18.57 -11.68 -7.80
N LYS A 26 19.18 -12.86 -8.00
CA LYS A 26 20.55 -13.14 -7.54
C LYS A 26 21.58 -12.17 -8.12
N LYS A 27 21.47 -11.85 -9.42
CA LYS A 27 22.34 -10.88 -10.08
C LYS A 27 22.14 -9.46 -9.51
N THR A 28 20.88 -9.06 -9.27
CA THR A 28 20.53 -7.76 -8.68
C THR A 28 21.07 -7.63 -7.25
N ILE A 29 20.92 -8.67 -6.42
CA ILE A 29 21.49 -8.70 -5.07
C ILE A 29 23.01 -8.52 -5.11
N ALA A 30 23.69 -9.17 -6.04
CA ALA A 30 25.15 -9.07 -6.20
C ALA A 30 25.65 -7.68 -6.67
N MET A 31 24.76 -6.77 -7.07
CA MET A 31 25.15 -5.38 -7.38
C MET A 31 25.40 -4.55 -6.11
N TYR A 32 24.92 -5.02 -4.96
CA TYR A 32 25.09 -4.33 -3.68
C TYR A 32 26.33 -4.85 -2.95
N PRO A 33 27.07 -3.99 -2.22
CA PRO A 33 28.21 -4.41 -1.43
C PRO A 33 27.86 -5.49 -0.40
N ASP A 34 28.86 -6.28 0.01
CA ASP A 34 28.69 -7.28 1.06
C ASP A 34 28.16 -6.65 2.36
N GLY A 35 27.16 -7.29 2.97
CA GLY A 35 26.44 -6.80 4.14
C GLY A 35 25.43 -5.69 3.86
N LYS A 36 25.18 -5.34 2.58
CA LYS A 36 24.20 -4.33 2.14
C LYS A 36 23.13 -4.90 1.20
N GLN A 37 22.95 -6.22 1.18
CA GLN A 37 21.98 -6.91 0.32
C GLN A 37 20.54 -6.45 0.55
N ALA A 38 20.19 -6.00 1.76
CA ALA A 38 18.89 -5.40 2.07
C ALA A 38 18.50 -4.23 1.14
N SER A 39 19.48 -3.52 0.56
CA SER A 39 19.23 -2.45 -0.42
C SER A 39 18.57 -2.94 -1.72
N ALA A 40 18.57 -4.25 -1.99
CA ALA A 40 17.90 -4.87 -3.12
C ALA A 40 16.38 -5.02 -2.92
N VAL A 41 15.82 -4.68 -1.75
CA VAL A 41 14.40 -4.91 -1.43
C VAL A 41 13.43 -4.26 -2.43
N ILE A 42 13.68 -3.02 -2.85
CA ILE A 42 12.81 -2.29 -3.79
C ILE A 42 12.76 -2.98 -5.18
N PRO A 43 13.89 -3.20 -5.87
CA PRO A 43 13.85 -3.85 -7.18
C PRO A 43 13.32 -5.29 -7.11
N LEU A 44 13.56 -6.01 -6.02
CA LEU A 44 13.01 -7.36 -5.84
C LEU A 44 11.49 -7.37 -5.64
N LEU A 45 10.97 -6.47 -4.80
CA LEU A 45 9.52 -6.30 -4.64
C LEU A 45 8.85 -5.90 -5.97
N TRP A 46 9.48 -5.01 -6.74
CA TRP A 46 8.97 -4.62 -8.05
C TRP A 46 8.90 -5.81 -9.00
N ARG A 47 9.96 -6.59 -9.08
CA ARG A 47 10.00 -7.79 -9.93
C ARG A 47 9.00 -8.86 -9.47
N ALA A 48 8.85 -9.03 -8.16
CA ALA A 48 7.88 -9.96 -7.61
C ALA A 48 6.45 -9.51 -7.90
N GLN A 49 6.17 -8.22 -7.80
CA GLN A 49 4.89 -7.62 -8.20
C GLN A 49 4.57 -7.95 -9.67
N GLU A 50 5.49 -7.70 -10.61
CA GLU A 50 5.30 -8.02 -12.03
C GLU A 50 4.97 -9.51 -12.26
N GLN A 51 5.61 -10.41 -11.51
CA GLN A 51 5.36 -11.85 -11.62
C GLN A 51 4.06 -12.29 -10.93
N ASN A 52 3.68 -11.60 -9.86
CA ASN A 52 2.55 -11.95 -9.00
C ASN A 52 1.30 -11.16 -9.39
N ASP A 53 0.92 -11.22 -10.67
CA ASP A 53 -0.27 -10.54 -11.21
C ASP A 53 -0.37 -9.04 -10.85
N ASN A 54 0.79 -8.35 -10.87
CA ASN A 54 0.93 -6.91 -10.61
C ASN A 54 0.57 -6.44 -9.20
N TRP A 55 0.61 -7.30 -8.19
CA TRP A 55 0.47 -6.89 -6.79
C TRP A 55 1.41 -7.62 -5.81
N VAL A 56 1.69 -6.99 -4.67
CA VAL A 56 2.56 -7.47 -3.59
C VAL A 56 1.69 -8.08 -2.49
N SER A 57 1.54 -9.40 -2.57
CA SER A 57 0.86 -10.20 -1.54
C SER A 57 1.75 -10.45 -0.32
N LYS A 58 1.17 -10.90 0.79
CA LYS A 58 1.90 -11.31 1.98
C LYS A 58 2.94 -12.41 1.69
N PRO A 59 2.64 -13.48 0.92
CA PRO A 59 3.65 -14.47 0.55
C PRO A 59 4.83 -13.88 -0.23
N VAL A 60 4.61 -12.85 -1.06
CA VAL A 60 5.71 -12.14 -1.75
C VAL A 60 6.62 -11.45 -0.72
N ILE A 61 6.05 -10.76 0.26
CA ILE A 61 6.80 -10.05 1.31
C ILE A 61 7.67 -11.04 2.09
N GLU A 62 7.10 -12.13 2.57
CA GLU A 62 7.80 -13.18 3.34
C GLU A 62 8.92 -13.82 2.50
N TYR A 63 8.66 -14.08 1.21
CA TYR A 63 9.66 -14.63 0.30
C TYR A 63 10.85 -13.69 0.07
N ILE A 64 10.60 -12.40 -0.15
CA ILE A 64 11.66 -11.40 -0.34
C ILE A 64 12.43 -11.17 0.97
N ALA A 65 11.75 -11.17 2.12
CA ALA A 65 12.37 -11.08 3.43
C ALA A 65 13.35 -12.24 3.66
N GLY A 66 12.91 -13.48 3.42
CA GLY A 66 13.77 -14.67 3.52
C GLY A 66 14.94 -14.65 2.53
N MET A 67 14.75 -14.15 1.31
CA MET A 67 15.82 -14.05 0.31
C MET A 67 16.91 -13.04 0.70
N LEU A 68 16.56 -11.98 1.42
CA LEU A 68 17.47 -10.89 1.81
C LEU A 68 17.96 -10.99 3.26
N ASP A 69 17.59 -12.05 3.99
CA ASP A 69 17.84 -12.20 5.43
C ASP A 69 17.36 -10.97 6.22
N MET A 70 16.17 -10.48 5.88
CA MET A 70 15.50 -9.35 6.53
C MET A 70 14.31 -9.84 7.35
N SER A 71 13.91 -9.07 8.36
CA SER A 71 12.62 -9.32 9.02
C SER A 71 11.45 -8.89 8.13
N ASP A 72 10.38 -9.68 8.13
CA ASP A 72 9.18 -9.42 7.32
C ASP A 72 8.63 -8.01 7.52
N ILE A 73 8.69 -7.51 8.75
CA ILE A 73 8.21 -6.16 9.09
C ILE A 73 8.97 -5.06 8.35
N ARG A 74 10.28 -5.23 8.07
CA ARG A 74 11.04 -4.22 7.30
C ARG A 74 10.62 -4.21 5.84
N VAL A 75 10.33 -5.38 5.27
CA VAL A 75 9.83 -5.48 3.90
C VAL A 75 8.40 -4.93 3.80
N LEU A 76 7.55 -5.21 4.80
CA LEU A 76 6.20 -4.65 4.91
C LEU A 76 6.21 -3.12 5.05
N GLU A 77 7.12 -2.54 5.83
CA GLU A 77 7.30 -1.09 5.92
C GLU A 77 7.62 -0.48 4.56
N VAL A 78 8.55 -1.09 3.80
CA VAL A 78 8.87 -0.64 2.44
C VAL A 78 7.65 -0.75 1.53
N ALA A 79 6.97 -1.90 1.52
CA ALA A 79 5.81 -2.15 0.66
C ALA A 79 4.65 -1.18 0.95
N THR A 80 4.42 -0.85 2.22
CA THR A 80 3.35 0.09 2.63
C THR A 80 3.73 1.55 2.47
N PHE A 81 5.03 1.88 2.54
CA PHE A 81 5.53 3.24 2.37
C PHE A 81 5.50 3.72 0.91
N TYR A 82 5.99 2.91 -0.03
CA TYR A 82 6.04 3.29 -1.44
C TYR A 82 4.72 2.96 -2.15
N THR A 83 4.05 3.97 -2.69
CA THR A 83 2.74 3.85 -3.36
C THR A 83 2.77 2.99 -4.62
N MET A 84 3.93 2.85 -5.24
CA MET A 84 4.20 2.00 -6.40
C MET A 84 3.92 0.51 -6.16
N PHE A 85 4.02 0.04 -4.91
CA PHE A 85 3.71 -1.34 -4.57
C PHE A 85 2.22 -1.50 -4.32
N GLN A 86 1.54 -2.23 -5.20
CA GLN A 86 0.11 -2.48 -5.10
C GLN A 86 -0.14 -3.56 -4.05
N LEU A 87 -0.87 -3.22 -2.99
CA LEU A 87 -1.10 -4.12 -1.85
C LEU A 87 -2.41 -4.91 -1.96
N GLU A 88 -3.09 -4.74 -3.09
CA GLU A 88 -4.34 -5.39 -3.47
C GLU A 88 -4.32 -5.73 -4.96
N PRO A 89 -5.14 -6.70 -5.40
CA PRO A 89 -5.22 -7.06 -6.81
C PRO A 89 -5.62 -5.87 -7.69
N VAL A 90 -4.87 -5.67 -8.78
CA VAL A 90 -5.15 -4.64 -9.80
C VAL A 90 -5.50 -5.29 -11.14
N GLY A 91 -6.03 -4.49 -12.08
CA GLY A 91 -6.46 -4.98 -13.38
C GLY A 91 -5.33 -5.70 -14.13
N LYS A 92 -5.61 -6.91 -14.61
CA LYS A 92 -4.62 -7.76 -15.30
C LYS A 92 -4.13 -7.18 -16.62
N THR A 93 -5.03 -6.53 -17.36
CA THR A 93 -4.74 -5.90 -18.66
C THR A 93 -4.18 -4.51 -18.48
N ALA A 94 -4.76 -3.71 -17.57
CA ALA A 94 -4.30 -2.37 -17.28
C ALA A 94 -4.69 -1.89 -15.87
N HIS A 95 -3.69 -1.38 -15.15
CA HIS A 95 -3.90 -0.55 -13.98
C HIS A 95 -3.59 0.91 -14.35
N ILE A 96 -4.64 1.73 -14.47
CA ILE A 96 -4.55 3.10 -15.00
C ILE A 96 -4.37 4.10 -13.87
N GLN A 97 -3.20 4.72 -13.82
CA GLN A 97 -2.84 5.72 -12.81
C GLN A 97 -2.94 7.11 -13.43
N VAL A 98 -3.98 7.86 -13.06
CA VAL A 98 -4.26 9.19 -13.61
C VAL A 98 -3.54 10.25 -12.77
N CYS A 99 -2.68 11.06 -13.38
CA CYS A 99 -2.02 12.16 -12.68
C CYS A 99 -3.06 13.24 -12.30
N GLY A 100 -3.25 13.47 -11.00
CA GLY A 100 -4.20 14.43 -10.45
C GLY A 100 -3.61 15.81 -10.11
N THR A 101 -2.29 15.98 -10.17
CA THR A 101 -1.63 17.21 -9.71
C THR A 101 -1.91 18.42 -10.59
N THR A 102 -1.65 19.62 -10.03
CA THR A 102 -2.01 20.93 -10.60
C THR A 102 -1.74 21.07 -12.10
N PRO A 103 -0.57 20.71 -12.67
CA PRO A 103 -0.35 20.85 -14.10
C PRO A 103 -1.31 19.99 -14.95
N CYS A 104 -1.58 18.75 -14.53
CA CYS A 104 -2.53 17.86 -15.21
C CYS A 104 -3.98 18.30 -14.95
N MET A 105 -4.30 18.73 -13.72
CA MET A 105 -5.60 19.30 -13.38
C MET A 105 -5.95 20.50 -14.27
N LEU A 106 -5.01 21.46 -14.44
CA LEU A 106 -5.18 22.63 -15.31
C LEU A 106 -5.36 22.25 -16.79
N ARG A 107 -4.87 21.08 -17.19
CA ARG A 107 -4.96 20.54 -18.56
C ARG A 107 -6.11 19.56 -18.75
N GLY A 108 -7.01 19.42 -17.78
CA GLY A 108 -8.24 18.63 -17.92
C GLY A 108 -8.15 17.19 -17.41
N ALA A 109 -7.23 16.86 -16.50
CA ALA A 109 -7.14 15.51 -15.92
C ALA A 109 -8.43 15.05 -15.21
N GLU A 110 -9.25 15.98 -14.70
CA GLU A 110 -10.57 15.66 -14.15
C GLU A 110 -11.49 15.00 -15.19
N ASP A 111 -11.39 15.38 -16.46
CA ASP A 111 -12.18 14.74 -17.51
C ASP A 111 -11.64 13.34 -17.86
N LEU A 112 -10.34 13.10 -17.68
CA LEU A 112 -9.76 11.76 -17.77
C LEU A 112 -10.23 10.85 -16.63
N LYS A 113 -10.32 11.38 -15.39
CA LYS A 113 -10.88 10.64 -14.26
C LYS A 113 -12.33 10.22 -14.55
N LYS A 114 -13.16 11.13 -15.09
CA LYS A 114 -14.55 10.81 -15.49
C LYS A 114 -14.63 9.69 -16.53
N VAL A 115 -13.66 9.59 -17.46
CA VAL A 115 -13.59 8.44 -18.40
C VAL A 115 -13.36 7.14 -17.64
N CYS A 116 -12.39 7.11 -16.74
CA CYS A 116 -12.09 5.94 -15.91
C CYS A 116 -13.29 5.52 -15.05
N GLN A 117 -13.97 6.50 -14.45
CA GLN A 117 -15.20 6.30 -13.67
C GLN A 117 -16.32 5.59 -14.46
N ARG A 118 -16.47 5.94 -15.75
CA ARG A 118 -17.51 5.36 -16.61
C ARG A 118 -17.12 4.00 -17.19
N LYS A 119 -15.86 3.83 -17.60
CA LYS A 119 -15.42 2.64 -18.36
C LYS A 119 -14.88 1.51 -17.48
N ILE A 120 -14.39 1.81 -16.28
CA ILE A 120 -13.72 0.84 -15.41
C ILE A 120 -14.57 0.60 -14.17
N HIS A 121 -14.65 1.60 -13.29
CA HIS A 121 -15.44 1.56 -12.06
C HIS A 121 -15.65 2.98 -11.52
N HIS A 122 -16.80 3.30 -10.91
CA HIS A 122 -17.06 4.64 -10.39
C HIS A 122 -16.05 5.09 -9.34
N ASP A 123 -15.73 4.22 -8.38
CA ASP A 123 -14.73 4.46 -7.35
C ASP A 123 -13.34 3.99 -7.79
N PRO A 124 -12.25 4.72 -7.46
CA PRO A 124 -10.88 4.27 -7.70
C PRO A 124 -10.55 3.03 -6.85
N HIS A 125 -9.45 2.35 -7.18
CA HIS A 125 -8.95 1.13 -6.53
C HIS A 125 -9.88 -0.10 -6.63
N HIS A 126 -10.89 -0.05 -7.49
CA HIS A 126 -11.78 -1.18 -7.75
C HIS A 126 -11.47 -1.79 -9.11
N LEU A 127 -11.61 -3.11 -9.20
CA LEU A 127 -11.56 -3.85 -10.45
C LEU A 127 -12.83 -3.62 -11.27
N SER A 128 -12.68 -3.61 -12.58
CA SER A 128 -13.80 -3.74 -13.52
C SER A 128 -14.49 -5.10 -13.36
N ALA A 129 -15.72 -5.22 -13.87
CA ALA A 129 -16.52 -6.44 -13.75
C ALA A 129 -15.84 -7.70 -14.33
N ASP A 130 -14.95 -7.54 -15.31
CA ASP A 130 -14.16 -8.62 -15.91
C ASP A 130 -12.78 -8.82 -15.26
N GLY A 131 -12.41 -8.01 -14.26
CA GLY A 131 -11.15 -8.08 -13.53
C GLY A 131 -9.92 -7.61 -14.32
N ASN A 132 -10.10 -7.07 -15.52
CA ASN A 132 -9.00 -6.71 -16.42
C ASN A 132 -8.49 -5.29 -16.23
N PHE A 133 -9.31 -4.40 -15.69
CA PHE A 133 -9.00 -2.98 -15.53
C PHE A 133 -9.17 -2.56 -14.07
N SER A 134 -8.31 -1.66 -13.62
CA SER A 134 -8.55 -0.84 -12.44
C SER A 134 -7.95 0.54 -12.65
N TRP A 135 -8.36 1.51 -11.85
CA TRP A 135 -7.79 2.86 -11.93
C TRP A 135 -7.62 3.48 -10.56
N GLU A 136 -6.67 4.40 -10.46
CA GLU A 136 -6.47 5.25 -9.30
C GLU A 136 -6.05 6.65 -9.73
N GLU A 137 -6.26 7.62 -8.84
CA GLU A 137 -5.62 8.92 -8.94
C GLU A 137 -4.26 8.83 -8.25
N VAL A 138 -3.22 9.33 -8.93
CA VAL A 138 -1.88 9.44 -8.39
C VAL A 138 -1.37 10.88 -8.44
N GLU A 139 -0.29 11.10 -7.72
CA GLU A 139 0.40 12.38 -7.70
C GLU A 139 1.22 12.61 -9.00
N CYS A 140 2.18 13.53 -8.96
CA CYS A 140 2.97 13.91 -10.12
C CYS A 140 3.77 12.71 -10.68
N LEU A 141 3.52 12.39 -11.95
CA LEU A 141 4.22 11.35 -12.72
C LEU A 141 5.40 11.88 -13.56
N GLY A 142 5.78 13.15 -13.40
CA GLY A 142 6.97 13.72 -14.03
C GLY A 142 6.86 14.06 -15.52
N ALA A 143 5.67 13.94 -16.14
CA ALA A 143 5.43 14.26 -17.55
C ALA A 143 4.63 15.56 -17.74
N CYS A 144 4.99 16.62 -17.00
CA CYS A 144 4.18 17.84 -16.88
C CYS A 144 4.02 18.63 -18.19
N VAL A 145 5.05 18.68 -19.04
CA VAL A 145 4.94 19.34 -20.37
C VAL A 145 4.09 18.52 -21.35
N ASN A 146 3.73 17.30 -20.94
CA ASN A 146 2.88 16.35 -21.62
C ASN A 146 1.52 16.13 -20.96
N ALA A 147 1.11 17.07 -20.12
CA ALA A 147 -0.17 17.04 -19.46
C ALA A 147 -1.36 17.24 -20.45
N PRO A 148 -2.47 16.51 -20.24
CA PRO A 148 -2.71 15.54 -19.17
C PRO A 148 -2.25 14.13 -19.57
N MET A 149 -1.94 13.28 -18.59
CA MET A 149 -1.33 11.97 -18.83
C MET A 149 -1.79 10.91 -17.82
N VAL A 150 -1.63 9.65 -18.21
CA VAL A 150 -1.78 8.48 -17.33
C VAL A 150 -0.54 7.60 -17.43
N GLN A 151 -0.29 6.82 -16.39
CA GLN A 151 0.66 5.71 -16.42
C GLN A 151 -0.12 4.39 -16.40
N ILE A 152 0.29 3.45 -17.23
CA ILE A 152 -0.21 2.06 -17.21
C ILE A 152 1.00 1.15 -17.05
N PHE A 153 1.11 0.57 -15.86
CA PHE A 153 2.29 -0.19 -15.42
C PHE A 153 3.59 0.63 -15.59
N LYS A 154 4.40 0.30 -16.60
CA LYS A 154 5.70 0.95 -16.86
C LYS A 154 5.65 2.06 -17.90
N ASP A 155 4.56 2.13 -18.68
CA ASP A 155 4.46 3.00 -19.84
C ASP A 155 3.61 4.25 -19.53
N THR A 156 4.05 5.40 -20.02
CA THR A 156 3.30 6.66 -19.95
C THR A 156 2.48 6.86 -21.22
N TYR A 157 1.28 7.41 -21.08
CA TYR A 157 0.41 7.82 -22.18
C TYR A 157 0.01 9.27 -21.95
N GLU A 158 0.41 10.14 -22.87
CA GLU A 158 0.54 11.56 -22.60
C GLU A 158 -0.21 12.40 -23.66
N ASP A 159 -0.43 13.69 -23.38
CA ASP A 159 -1.26 14.58 -24.22
C ASP A 159 -2.65 14.03 -24.47
N LEU A 160 -3.22 13.41 -23.46
CA LEU A 160 -4.50 12.73 -23.57
C LEU A 160 -5.66 13.71 -23.65
N THR A 161 -6.63 13.34 -24.46
CA THR A 161 -7.99 13.87 -24.41
C THR A 161 -8.92 12.79 -23.84
N PRO A 162 -10.14 13.14 -23.39
CA PRO A 162 -11.11 12.12 -23.00
C PRO A 162 -11.35 11.07 -24.09
N ALA A 163 -11.46 11.51 -25.35
CA ALA A 163 -11.67 10.61 -26.48
C ALA A 163 -10.47 9.68 -26.74
N SER A 164 -9.24 10.20 -26.67
CA SER A 164 -8.05 9.36 -26.87
C SER A 164 -7.81 8.40 -25.71
N LEU A 165 -8.19 8.76 -24.48
CA LEU A 165 -8.15 7.82 -23.35
C LEU A 165 -9.23 6.74 -23.48
N GLU A 166 -10.45 7.09 -23.90
CA GLU A 166 -11.49 6.09 -24.18
C GLU A 166 -11.03 5.09 -25.25
N GLN A 167 -10.44 5.60 -26.33
CA GLN A 167 -9.88 4.77 -27.40
C GLN A 167 -8.72 3.89 -26.90
N LEU A 168 -7.82 4.45 -26.07
CA LEU A 168 -6.71 3.70 -25.46
C LEU A 168 -7.22 2.52 -24.63
N ILE A 169 -8.25 2.74 -23.81
CA ILE A 169 -8.86 1.67 -22.99
C ILE A 169 -9.50 0.61 -23.89
N ASP A 170 -10.22 1.02 -24.94
CA ASP A 170 -10.86 0.07 -25.88
C ASP A 170 -9.83 -0.74 -26.67
N ASP A 171 -8.71 -0.12 -27.06
CA ASP A 171 -7.64 -0.80 -27.77
C ASP A 171 -6.90 -1.80 -26.87
N LEU A 172 -6.66 -1.45 -25.60
CA LEU A 172 -6.14 -2.37 -24.60
C LEU A 172 -7.09 -3.55 -24.35
N ALA A 173 -8.40 -3.29 -24.24
CA ALA A 173 -9.41 -4.34 -24.08
C ALA A 173 -9.46 -5.28 -25.29
N ALA A 174 -9.25 -4.75 -26.49
CA ALA A 174 -9.17 -5.52 -27.72
C ALA A 174 -7.80 -6.20 -27.96
N GLY A 175 -6.82 -6.02 -27.06
CA GLY A 175 -5.47 -6.55 -27.21
C GLY A 175 -4.68 -5.96 -28.38
N LYS A 176 -5.03 -4.76 -28.83
CA LYS A 176 -4.33 -4.06 -29.91
C LYS A 176 -3.04 -3.42 -29.39
N PRO A 177 -2.01 -3.27 -30.24
CA PRO A 177 -0.82 -2.53 -29.88
C PRO A 177 -1.17 -1.06 -29.65
N VAL A 178 -0.67 -0.50 -28.55
CA VAL A 178 -0.84 0.91 -28.18
C VAL A 178 0.52 1.62 -28.16
N LYS A 179 0.52 2.92 -28.44
CA LYS A 179 1.73 3.74 -28.51
C LYS A 179 1.97 4.43 -27.16
N ALA A 180 3.07 4.10 -26.49
CA ALA A 180 3.54 4.84 -25.33
C ALA A 180 4.08 6.23 -25.70
N GLY A 181 3.95 7.19 -24.79
CA GLY A 181 4.34 8.59 -24.92
C GLY A 181 3.20 9.50 -25.41
N PRO A 182 3.54 10.61 -26.10
CA PRO A 182 2.57 11.55 -26.67
C PRO A 182 1.57 10.91 -27.64
N GLN A 183 0.29 11.16 -27.41
CA GLN A 183 -0.80 10.78 -28.32
C GLN A 183 -1.03 11.78 -29.45
N ILE A 184 -0.28 12.89 -29.48
CA ILE A 184 -0.29 13.91 -30.54
C ILE A 184 1.00 13.86 -31.38
N ASP A 185 1.03 14.63 -32.47
CA ASP A 185 2.17 14.72 -33.38
C ASP A 185 3.26 15.65 -32.82
N ARG A 186 3.95 15.18 -31.79
CA ARG A 186 5.18 15.80 -31.29
C ARG A 186 6.20 14.76 -30.87
N HIS A 187 7.46 15.15 -30.92
CA HIS A 187 8.56 14.31 -30.49
C HIS A 187 8.77 14.43 -28.98
N LEU A 188 8.31 13.43 -28.22
CA LEU A 188 8.48 13.36 -26.77
C LEU A 188 8.01 14.66 -26.08
N ALA A 189 8.94 15.44 -25.51
CA ALA A 189 8.67 16.69 -24.81
C ALA A 189 8.89 17.95 -25.67
N ALA A 190 9.06 17.82 -26.99
CA ALA A 190 9.22 18.95 -27.90
C ALA A 190 7.95 19.83 -27.92
N PRO A 191 8.08 21.13 -28.24
CA PRO A 191 6.93 21.98 -28.49
C PRO A 191 6.00 21.38 -29.57
N GLU A 192 4.70 21.62 -29.40
CA GLU A 192 3.72 21.30 -30.44
C GLU A 192 4.06 22.07 -31.72
N GLY A 193 4.03 21.39 -32.88
CA GLY A 193 4.49 21.96 -34.15
C GLY A 193 5.99 21.82 -34.43
N GLY A 194 6.75 21.23 -33.51
CA GLY A 194 8.15 20.85 -33.72
C GLY A 194 9.14 21.55 -32.78
N PRO A 195 10.40 21.07 -32.73
CA PRO A 195 11.43 21.67 -31.89
C PRO A 195 11.73 23.12 -32.31
N THR A 196 11.87 24.01 -31.33
CA THR A 196 12.31 25.41 -31.53
C THR A 196 13.79 25.62 -31.15
N THR A 197 14.40 24.61 -30.55
CA THR A 197 15.81 24.54 -30.15
C THR A 197 16.36 23.17 -30.56
N LEU A 198 17.68 22.95 -30.43
CA LEU A 198 18.34 21.71 -30.86
C LEU A 198 18.08 21.36 -32.35
N LEU A 199 18.07 22.39 -33.19
CA LEU A 199 17.74 22.26 -34.63
C LEU A 199 18.90 21.70 -35.46
N ASP A 200 20.12 21.90 -34.97
CA ASP A 200 21.34 21.49 -35.65
C ASP A 200 21.46 19.97 -35.66
N GLN A 201 21.43 19.39 -36.86
CA GLN A 201 21.50 17.95 -37.07
C GLN A 201 22.87 17.38 -36.68
N ASP A 202 23.93 18.20 -36.73
CA ASP A 202 25.29 17.75 -36.42
C ASP A 202 25.45 17.40 -34.94
N LEU A 203 24.60 17.95 -34.06
CA LEU A 203 24.51 17.57 -32.64
C LEU A 203 24.21 16.08 -32.43
N TYR A 204 23.54 15.46 -33.41
CA TYR A 204 23.09 14.07 -33.34
C TYR A 204 24.01 13.11 -34.12
N SER A 205 25.09 13.61 -34.72
CA SER A 205 26.06 12.80 -35.47
C SER A 205 26.89 11.84 -34.59
N GLY A 206 26.77 11.95 -33.26
CA GLY A 206 27.60 11.20 -32.30
C GLY A 206 29.03 11.74 -32.17
N THR A 207 29.38 12.78 -32.93
CA THR A 207 30.68 13.44 -32.83
C THR A 207 30.67 14.39 -31.64
N ARG A 208 31.48 14.11 -30.61
CA ARG A 208 31.68 15.04 -29.50
C ARG A 208 32.49 16.24 -29.99
N THR A 209 31.81 17.32 -30.34
CA THR A 209 32.41 18.58 -30.77
C THR A 209 32.82 19.47 -29.59
N PHE A 210 32.45 19.10 -28.37
CA PHE A 210 32.80 19.83 -27.15
C PHE A 210 33.81 19.07 -26.29
N THR A 211 34.87 19.76 -25.89
CA THR A 211 35.79 19.28 -24.85
C THR A 211 35.09 19.43 -23.51
N ARG A 212 34.93 18.33 -22.76
CA ARG A 212 34.47 18.41 -21.36
C ARG A 212 35.45 19.30 -20.60
N VAL A 213 34.99 20.47 -20.19
CA VAL A 213 35.72 21.29 -19.22
C VAL A 213 35.58 20.57 -17.90
N GLU A 214 36.67 20.00 -17.39
CA GLU A 214 36.67 19.49 -16.02
C GLU A 214 36.46 20.67 -15.07
N PRO A 215 35.52 20.57 -14.12
CA PRO A 215 35.47 21.55 -13.05
C PRO A 215 36.85 21.58 -12.37
N PRO A 216 37.38 22.75 -11.99
CA PRO A 216 38.64 22.82 -11.27
C PRO A 216 38.56 21.90 -10.04
N PRO A 217 39.65 21.19 -9.69
CA PRO A 217 39.66 20.37 -8.49
C PRO A 217 39.22 21.23 -7.31
N PRO A 218 38.41 20.67 -6.38
CA PRO A 218 38.07 21.40 -5.17
C PRO A 218 39.37 21.91 -4.56
N ALA A 219 39.39 23.20 -4.20
CA ALA A 219 40.55 23.79 -3.53
C ALA A 219 40.96 22.86 -2.40
N GLU A 220 42.25 22.53 -2.31
CA GLU A 220 42.77 21.73 -1.20
C GLU A 220 42.22 22.32 0.10
N SER A 221 41.30 21.58 0.72
CA SER A 221 40.83 21.92 2.05
C SER A 221 42.08 21.99 2.90
N ALA A 222 42.31 23.16 3.53
CA ALA A 222 43.34 23.31 4.54
C ALA A 222 43.29 22.08 5.47
N PRO A 223 44.45 21.51 5.86
CA PRO A 223 44.47 20.32 6.69
C PRO A 223 43.48 20.49 7.83
N ALA A 224 42.54 19.55 7.94
CA ALA A 224 41.52 19.58 8.96
C ALA A 224 42.19 19.89 10.31
N ALA A 225 41.80 21.00 10.93
CA ALA A 225 42.21 21.29 12.29
C ALA A 225 41.92 20.04 13.12
N ALA A 226 42.92 19.58 13.89
CA ALA A 226 42.78 18.42 14.75
C ALA A 226 41.46 18.53 15.54
N PRO A 227 40.66 17.45 15.63
CA PRO A 227 39.41 17.50 16.35
C PRO A 227 39.69 17.98 17.78
N ALA A 228 38.92 18.98 18.22
CA ALA A 228 38.95 19.43 19.61
C ALA A 228 38.74 18.20 20.53
N PRO A 229 39.45 18.09 21.65
CA PRO A 229 39.30 16.95 22.55
C PRO A 229 37.83 16.81 22.95
N ALA A 230 37.28 15.64 22.65
CA ALA A 230 35.90 15.30 22.99
C ALA A 230 35.69 15.45 24.50
N ALA A 231 34.59 16.13 24.87
CA ALA A 231 34.09 16.08 26.23
C ALA A 231 33.86 14.62 26.65
N ALA A 232 34.23 14.30 27.89
CA ALA A 232 34.21 12.95 28.42
C ALA A 232 32.82 12.28 28.27
N PRO A 233 32.76 11.00 27.85
CA PRO A 233 31.50 10.29 27.68
C PRO A 233 30.85 9.96 29.03
N ALA A 234 29.54 10.20 29.13
CA ALA A 234 28.70 9.65 30.19
C ALA A 234 28.65 8.11 30.09
N PRO A 235 28.56 7.40 31.24
CA PRO A 235 28.69 5.93 31.25
C PRO A 235 27.47 5.26 30.61
N LYS A 236 27.73 4.29 29.72
CA LYS A 236 26.71 3.38 29.14
C LYS A 236 26.53 2.14 30.03
N PRO A 237 25.29 1.61 30.17
CA PRO A 237 25.03 0.39 30.92
C PRO A 237 25.58 -0.86 30.21
N GLU A 238 26.13 -1.78 31.00
CA GLU A 238 26.73 -3.05 30.56
C GLU A 238 25.68 -4.04 30.02
N VAL A 239 25.95 -4.61 28.85
CA VAL A 239 25.30 -5.84 28.36
C VAL A 239 26.38 -6.90 28.20
N LYS A 240 26.16 -8.07 28.82
CA LYS A 240 27.12 -9.20 28.84
C LYS A 240 27.22 -9.91 27.48
N PRO A 241 28.35 -10.55 27.14
CA PRO A 241 28.57 -11.15 25.82
C PRO A 241 27.92 -12.54 25.71
N MET A 242 27.35 -12.84 24.54
CA MET A 242 27.09 -14.22 24.10
C MET A 242 28.23 -14.68 23.18
N ALA A 243 28.55 -15.97 23.31
CA ALA A 243 29.78 -16.61 22.83
C ALA A 243 29.90 -16.70 21.30
N GLU A 244 31.16 -16.70 20.85
CA GLU A 244 31.63 -16.97 19.48
C GLU A 244 31.13 -18.32 18.94
N VAL A 245 30.59 -18.31 17.72
CA VAL A 245 30.39 -19.51 16.90
C VAL A 245 31.29 -19.39 15.67
N LYS A 246 32.12 -20.40 15.44
CA LYS A 246 33.09 -20.45 14.34
C LYS A 246 32.41 -20.69 12.97
N PRO A 247 33.00 -20.22 11.86
CA PRO A 247 32.44 -20.40 10.53
C PRO A 247 32.51 -21.87 10.08
N VAL A 248 31.45 -22.35 9.42
CA VAL A 248 31.45 -23.63 8.69
C VAL A 248 31.51 -23.32 7.20
N GLU A 249 32.56 -23.82 6.54
CA GLU A 249 32.70 -23.82 5.08
C GLU A 249 31.67 -24.75 4.44
N ILE A 250 31.01 -24.29 3.37
CA ILE A 250 30.11 -25.12 2.56
C ILE A 250 30.77 -25.37 1.21
N THR A 251 31.24 -26.60 1.02
CA THR A 251 31.60 -27.16 -0.29
C THR A 251 30.35 -27.65 -1.04
N ASN A 252 30.32 -27.42 -2.34
CA ASN A 252 29.25 -27.76 -3.29
C ASN A 252 28.84 -29.25 -3.32
N GLU A 253 27.61 -29.47 -3.82
CA GLU A 253 27.04 -30.69 -4.45
C GLU A 253 25.88 -31.40 -3.72
N LYS A 254 24.66 -30.84 -3.86
CA LYS A 254 23.40 -31.53 -4.24
C LYS A 254 22.21 -30.59 -4.04
N ALA A 255 21.27 -30.61 -4.98
CA ALA A 255 19.97 -29.96 -4.83
C ALA A 255 19.28 -30.47 -3.54
N PRO A 256 18.75 -29.60 -2.65
CA PRO A 256 18.05 -30.07 -1.47
C PRO A 256 16.67 -30.59 -1.88
N GLN A 257 16.40 -31.84 -1.53
CA GLN A 257 15.04 -32.41 -1.51
C GLN A 257 14.22 -31.77 -0.39
N PRO A 258 12.87 -31.77 -0.50
CA PRO A 258 12.02 -31.16 0.52
C PRO A 258 12.22 -31.83 1.88
N ILE A 259 12.53 -31.01 2.89
CA ILE A 259 12.70 -31.47 4.26
C ILE A 259 11.31 -31.79 4.83
N LYS A 260 11.10 -33.06 5.22
CA LYS A 260 9.96 -33.49 6.04
C LYS A 260 10.17 -33.01 7.47
N PHE A 261 9.28 -32.15 7.97
CA PHE A 261 9.25 -31.79 9.38
C PHE A 261 8.52 -32.87 10.19
N ALA A 262 9.15 -33.33 11.26
CA ALA A 262 8.53 -34.08 12.33
C ALA A 262 7.57 -33.17 13.11
N GLU A 263 6.38 -33.67 13.39
CA GLU A 263 5.33 -32.96 14.13
C GLU A 263 5.79 -32.58 15.55
N GLN A 264 6.08 -31.30 15.75
CA GLN A 264 5.94 -30.67 17.06
C GLN A 264 4.64 -29.89 17.05
N LYS A 265 3.66 -30.38 17.82
CA LYS A 265 2.35 -29.76 18.04
C LYS A 265 2.51 -28.35 18.63
N PRO A 266 2.07 -27.29 17.92
CA PRO A 266 1.82 -26.00 18.54
C PRO A 266 0.47 -26.06 19.28
N GLN A 267 0.43 -25.55 20.51
CA GLN A 267 -0.84 -25.25 21.18
C GLN A 267 -1.59 -24.16 20.39
N PRO A 268 -2.88 -24.36 20.08
CA PRO A 268 -3.63 -23.46 19.19
C PRO A 268 -4.00 -22.14 19.88
N ALA A 269 -3.54 -21.02 19.31
CA ALA A 269 -4.30 -19.78 19.37
C ALA A 269 -5.55 -19.97 18.49
N HIS A 270 -6.72 -19.75 19.08
CA HIS A 270 -8.04 -20.20 18.63
C HIS A 270 -8.27 -20.19 17.12
N ALA A 271 -8.44 -21.41 16.58
CA ALA A 271 -9.39 -21.63 15.50
C ALA A 271 -10.77 -21.17 15.98
N ALA A 272 -11.38 -20.21 15.29
CA ALA A 272 -12.83 -20.17 15.22
C ALA A 272 -13.25 -21.36 14.35
N THR A 273 -13.52 -22.48 15.02
CA THR A 273 -14.49 -23.47 14.57
C THR A 273 -15.78 -22.76 14.18
N GLY A 274 -16.42 -23.23 13.10
CA GLY A 274 -17.60 -22.60 12.52
C GLY A 274 -18.71 -22.26 13.53
N ASP A 275 -19.17 -21.02 13.45
CA ASP A 275 -20.55 -20.60 13.69
C ASP A 275 -20.60 -19.11 13.29
N GLU A 276 -21.20 -18.78 12.14
CA GLU A 276 -21.61 -17.39 11.92
C GLU A 276 -22.67 -17.03 12.99
N PRO A 277 -22.67 -15.81 13.55
CA PRO A 277 -23.66 -15.43 14.55
C PRO A 277 -25.08 -15.61 13.98
N THR A 278 -25.88 -16.44 14.65
CA THR A 278 -27.25 -16.75 14.21
C THR A 278 -28.25 -15.80 14.88
N ASP A 279 -29.52 -15.79 14.46
CA ASP A 279 -30.54 -14.95 15.10
C ASP A 279 -30.80 -15.30 16.59
N ALA A 280 -30.27 -16.43 17.08
CA ALA A 280 -30.24 -16.75 18.52
C ALA A 280 -29.27 -15.87 19.32
N ASP A 281 -28.30 -15.24 18.66
CA ASP A 281 -27.29 -14.35 19.24
C ASP A 281 -27.71 -12.87 19.17
N LYS A 282 -28.99 -12.59 18.83
CA LYS A 282 -29.53 -11.23 18.75
C LYS A 282 -29.72 -10.64 20.16
N PRO A 283 -29.12 -9.47 20.47
CA PRO A 283 -29.30 -8.84 21.77
C PRO A 283 -30.71 -8.29 21.97
N GLU A 284 -31.02 -7.91 23.21
CA GLU A 284 -32.28 -7.25 23.55
C GLU A 284 -32.38 -5.86 22.88
N LEU A 285 -33.28 -5.74 21.90
CA LEU A 285 -33.54 -4.51 21.15
C LEU A 285 -34.84 -3.87 21.66
N LEU A 286 -34.82 -2.55 21.83
CA LEU A 286 -35.99 -1.79 22.26
C LEU A 286 -36.76 -1.26 21.04
N ALA A 287 -38.09 -1.27 21.11
CA ALA A 287 -38.90 -0.68 20.04
C ALA A 287 -38.82 0.86 20.00
N LYS A 288 -38.57 1.48 21.16
CA LYS A 288 -38.41 2.93 21.35
C LYS A 288 -37.48 3.21 22.53
N ALA A 289 -36.88 4.39 22.57
CA ALA A 289 -36.11 4.82 23.73
C ALA A 289 -36.96 4.85 25.02
N ARG A 290 -36.35 4.50 26.15
CA ARG A 290 -36.95 4.61 27.50
C ARG A 290 -37.18 6.08 27.90
N GLU A 291 -37.90 6.26 29.00
CA GLU A 291 -38.20 7.57 29.58
C GLU A 291 -36.90 8.33 29.88
N GLY A 292 -36.71 9.50 29.24
CA GLY A 292 -35.45 10.25 29.24
C GLY A 292 -34.84 10.50 27.85
N GLY A 293 -35.33 9.82 26.80
CA GLY A 293 -34.79 9.95 25.43
C GLY A 293 -33.59 9.03 25.18
N PRO A 294 -33.08 8.94 23.93
CA PRO A 294 -31.90 8.14 23.62
C PRO A 294 -30.62 8.79 24.17
N ASP A 295 -29.65 7.96 24.56
CA ASP A 295 -28.29 8.41 24.87
C ASP A 295 -27.57 8.91 23.61
N ASP A 296 -26.60 9.81 23.78
CA ASP A 296 -25.75 10.30 22.69
C ASP A 296 -24.65 9.26 22.35
N LEU A 297 -24.98 8.28 21.52
CA LEU A 297 -24.05 7.19 21.19
C LEU A 297 -22.77 7.66 20.48
N LYS A 298 -22.71 8.90 19.96
CA LYS A 298 -21.48 9.48 19.38
C LYS A 298 -20.38 9.71 20.43
N LEU A 299 -20.71 9.65 21.73
CA LEU A 299 -19.72 9.62 22.80
C LEU A 299 -18.95 8.29 22.89
N ILE A 300 -19.34 7.27 22.12
CA ILE A 300 -18.54 6.06 21.92
C ILE A 300 -17.58 6.31 20.76
N TRP A 301 -16.28 6.16 20.99
CA TRP A 301 -15.28 6.27 19.95
C TRP A 301 -15.58 5.30 18.81
N GLY A 302 -15.61 5.83 17.59
CA GLY A 302 -15.96 5.08 16.39
C GLY A 302 -17.43 5.17 15.98
N VAL A 303 -18.32 5.67 16.83
CA VAL A 303 -19.74 5.91 16.49
C VAL A 303 -19.90 7.33 15.95
N GLY A 304 -20.17 7.45 14.65
CA GLY A 304 -20.51 8.72 14.02
C GLY A 304 -22.02 8.92 13.86
N PRO A 305 -22.50 10.11 13.43
CA PRO A 305 -23.93 10.42 13.33
C PRO A 305 -24.74 9.43 12.46
N LYS A 306 -24.14 8.93 11.37
CA LYS A 306 -24.78 7.90 10.52
C LYS A 306 -24.90 6.54 11.22
N LEU A 307 -23.90 6.18 12.02
CA LEU A 307 -23.87 4.90 12.73
C LEU A 307 -24.81 4.92 13.93
N GLU A 308 -24.90 6.06 14.63
CA GLU A 308 -25.91 6.31 15.66
C GLU A 308 -27.34 6.17 15.10
N GLN A 309 -27.64 6.76 13.94
CA GLN A 309 -28.94 6.59 13.29
C GLN A 309 -29.24 5.12 12.95
N LEU A 310 -28.24 4.38 12.49
CA LEU A 310 -28.38 2.95 12.20
C LEU A 310 -28.66 2.15 13.49
N LEU A 311 -27.91 2.41 14.56
CA LEU A 311 -28.11 1.76 15.87
C LEU A 311 -29.51 2.07 16.44
N HIS A 312 -29.96 3.32 16.34
CA HIS A 312 -31.32 3.71 16.72
C HIS A 312 -32.38 2.97 15.89
N SER A 313 -32.17 2.82 14.58
CA SER A 313 -33.10 2.06 13.71
C SER A 313 -33.17 0.57 14.07
N MET A 314 -32.09 0.03 14.65
CA MET A 314 -32.03 -1.34 15.15
C MET A 314 -32.61 -1.49 16.57
N GLY A 315 -32.95 -0.41 17.27
CA GLY A 315 -33.48 -0.48 18.63
C GLY A 315 -32.43 -0.40 19.73
N ILE A 316 -31.22 0.07 19.40
CA ILE A 316 -30.11 0.30 20.34
C ILE A 316 -30.06 1.80 20.61
N PHE A 317 -30.52 2.23 21.78
CA PHE A 317 -30.67 3.65 22.12
C PHE A 317 -29.87 4.07 23.36
N HIS A 318 -29.35 3.13 24.15
CA HIS A 318 -28.76 3.42 25.46
C HIS A 318 -27.42 2.71 25.66
N TYR A 319 -26.52 3.31 26.45
CA TYR A 319 -25.20 2.73 26.74
C TYR A 319 -25.31 1.41 27.52
N ASP A 320 -26.29 1.26 28.41
CA ASP A 320 -26.45 0.03 29.19
C ASP A 320 -26.87 -1.17 28.32
N GLN A 321 -27.47 -0.94 27.14
CA GLN A 321 -27.74 -2.01 26.18
C GLN A 321 -26.41 -2.57 25.65
N ILE A 322 -25.52 -1.68 25.19
CA ILE A 322 -24.22 -2.04 24.61
C ILE A 322 -23.28 -2.61 25.69
N ALA A 323 -23.31 -2.06 26.90
CA ALA A 323 -22.49 -2.48 28.03
C ALA A 323 -22.76 -3.92 28.50
N LYS A 324 -23.98 -4.44 28.23
CA LYS A 324 -24.42 -5.78 28.60
C LYS A 324 -24.18 -6.83 27.52
N TRP A 325 -23.75 -6.44 26.32
CA TRP A 325 -23.52 -7.38 25.24
C TRP A 325 -22.43 -8.39 25.59
N THR A 326 -22.71 -9.64 25.25
CA THR A 326 -21.73 -10.71 25.18
C THR A 326 -20.93 -10.62 23.88
N ALA A 327 -19.82 -11.36 23.81
CA ALA A 327 -19.01 -11.41 22.59
C ALA A 327 -19.78 -11.92 21.36
N ARG A 328 -20.78 -12.80 21.56
CA ARG A 328 -21.64 -13.32 20.49
C ARG A 328 -22.67 -12.29 20.03
N GLU A 329 -23.29 -11.56 20.97
CA GLU A 329 -24.22 -10.47 20.63
C GLU A 329 -23.52 -9.31 19.91
N LEU A 330 -22.30 -8.96 20.34
CA LEU A 330 -21.50 -7.97 19.64
C LEU A 330 -21.16 -8.43 18.23
N ALA A 331 -20.79 -9.70 18.04
CA ALA A 331 -20.54 -10.26 16.71
C ALA A 331 -21.81 -10.26 15.82
N TRP A 332 -22.97 -10.54 16.39
CA TRP A 332 -24.24 -10.45 15.68
C TRP A 332 -24.55 -9.02 15.24
N VAL A 333 -24.46 -8.04 16.15
CA VAL A 333 -24.71 -6.62 15.81
C VAL A 333 -23.72 -6.16 14.74
N ASP A 334 -22.44 -6.45 14.91
CA ASP A 334 -21.37 -6.09 13.97
C ASP A 334 -21.61 -6.68 12.57
N SER A 335 -22.19 -7.88 12.47
CA SER A 335 -22.58 -8.48 11.18
C SER A 335 -23.70 -7.71 10.45
N LYS A 336 -24.58 -7.04 11.21
CA LYS A 336 -25.72 -6.25 10.70
C LYS A 336 -25.37 -4.78 10.45
N LEU A 337 -24.17 -4.33 10.84
CA LEU A 337 -23.68 -2.99 10.53
C LEU A 337 -23.16 -2.93 9.07
N GLU A 338 -24.08 -2.78 8.12
CA GLU A 338 -23.74 -2.62 6.70
C GLU A 338 -22.78 -1.43 6.48
N GLY A 339 -21.63 -1.69 5.86
CA GLY A 339 -20.57 -0.70 5.64
C GLY A 339 -19.64 -0.40 6.82
N PHE A 340 -19.89 -0.99 8.01
CA PHE A 340 -19.09 -0.73 9.23
C PHE A 340 -18.70 -2.01 10.00
N LYS A 341 -18.68 -3.17 9.33
CA LYS A 341 -18.28 -4.46 9.92
C LYS A 341 -16.89 -4.40 10.56
N GLY A 342 -16.72 -5.08 11.69
CA GLY A 342 -15.51 -5.17 12.50
C GLY A 342 -15.29 -4.00 13.46
N ARG A 343 -16.11 -2.95 13.39
CA ARG A 343 -15.87 -1.70 14.12
C ARG A 343 -16.24 -1.81 15.59
N ALA A 344 -17.34 -2.48 15.93
CA ALA A 344 -17.81 -2.57 17.31
C ALA A 344 -16.80 -3.29 18.22
N LYS A 345 -16.14 -4.32 17.67
CA LYS A 345 -15.07 -5.07 18.36
C LYS A 345 -13.76 -4.28 18.40
N ARG A 346 -13.35 -3.71 17.27
CA ARG A 346 -12.07 -2.98 17.17
C ARG A 346 -12.05 -1.76 18.08
N ASP A 347 -13.14 -1.00 18.11
CA ASP A 347 -13.23 0.24 18.86
C ASP A 347 -13.72 -0.02 20.31
N ASP A 348 -13.68 -1.25 20.85
CA ASP A 348 -14.00 -1.58 22.24
C ASP A 348 -15.34 -1.00 22.78
N TRP A 349 -16.43 -1.12 22.00
CA TRP A 349 -17.70 -0.48 22.32
C TRP A 349 -18.27 -0.90 23.68
N ILE A 350 -18.16 -2.17 24.06
CA ILE A 350 -18.68 -2.68 25.35
C ILE A 350 -18.02 -1.95 26.52
N GLU A 351 -16.69 -1.84 26.53
CA GLU A 351 -15.96 -1.22 27.64
C GLU A 351 -16.18 0.29 27.71
N GLN A 352 -16.28 0.95 26.55
CA GLN A 352 -16.64 2.37 26.51
C GLN A 352 -18.06 2.61 27.02
N SER A 353 -19.03 1.79 26.60
CA SER A 353 -20.41 1.91 27.05
C SER A 353 -20.56 1.60 28.54
N LYS A 354 -19.76 0.69 29.12
CA LYS A 354 -19.70 0.48 30.58
C LYS A 354 -19.28 1.75 31.33
N LYS A 355 -18.24 2.45 30.84
CA LYS A 355 -17.79 3.73 31.42
C LYS A 355 -18.87 4.82 31.27
N LEU A 356 -19.49 4.94 30.10
CA LEU A 356 -20.53 5.95 29.86
C LEU A 356 -21.80 5.68 30.69
N ALA A 357 -22.16 4.40 30.87
CA ALA A 357 -23.27 3.97 31.71
C ALA A 357 -23.04 4.23 33.21
N SER A 358 -21.79 4.29 33.68
CA SER A 358 -21.47 4.65 35.07
C SER A 358 -21.54 6.16 35.34
N GLY A 359 -21.94 6.97 34.36
CA GLY A 359 -22.06 8.42 34.47
C GLY A 359 -20.78 9.20 34.13
N TRP A 360 -19.70 8.51 33.73
CA TRP A 360 -18.48 9.16 33.25
C TRP A 360 -18.71 9.78 31.86
N ARG A 361 -18.04 10.89 31.55
CA ARG A 361 -18.14 11.59 30.26
C ARG A 361 -16.74 12.01 29.78
N PRO A 362 -16.44 11.89 28.48
CA PRO A 362 -15.17 12.34 27.91
C PRO A 362 -15.10 13.87 27.82
N ASP A 363 -13.88 14.42 27.82
CA ASP A 363 -13.64 15.86 27.65
C ASP A 363 -13.92 16.36 26.21
N SER A 364 -14.00 15.44 25.24
CA SER A 364 -14.27 15.73 23.84
C SER A 364 -15.66 15.30 23.39
N ASN A 365 -16.16 15.94 22.33
CA ASN A 365 -17.43 15.58 21.66
C ASN A 365 -17.37 14.24 20.88
N VAL A 366 -16.31 13.48 21.07
CA VAL A 366 -16.06 12.12 20.56
C VAL A 366 -15.50 11.30 21.71
N GLY A 367 -15.82 10.01 21.77
CA GLY A 367 -15.34 9.13 22.83
C GLY A 367 -13.82 9.06 22.95
N GLU A 368 -13.31 8.49 24.05
CA GLU A 368 -11.89 8.22 24.20
C GLU A 368 -11.43 7.16 23.20
N ASN A 369 -10.35 7.45 22.46
CA ASN A 369 -9.74 6.47 21.56
C ASN A 369 -9.05 5.37 22.39
N PRO A 370 -9.54 4.11 22.37
CA PRO A 370 -8.99 3.01 23.17
C PRO A 370 -7.56 2.60 22.73
N HIS A 371 -7.10 3.09 21.56
CA HIS A 371 -5.78 2.77 21.01
C HIS A 371 -4.72 3.83 21.29
N LYS A 372 -5.05 4.90 22.02
CA LYS A 372 -4.07 5.91 22.43
C LYS A 372 -3.44 5.46 23.76
N THR A 373 -2.22 4.94 23.70
CA THR A 373 -1.32 4.81 24.86
C THR A 373 -0.32 5.95 24.88
#